data_AF-A0AAU2ZF05-F1
#
_entry.id   AF-A0AAU2ZF05-F1
#
_cell.length_a   1.000
_cell.length_b   1.000
_cell.length_c   1.000
_cell.angle_alpha   90.00
_cell.angle_beta   90.00
_cell.angle_gamma   90.00
#
_symmetry.space_group_name_H-M   'P 1'
#
loop_
_entity.id
_entity.type
_entity.pdbx_description
1 polymer ?
#
loop_
_entity_poly.entity_id
_entity_poly.type
_entity_poly.pdbx_seq_one_letter_code
_entity_poly.pdbx_strand_id
1 'polypeptide(L)'
;MPDVFDRIEWNVRQGFGGMPVCVHVGDVNECEIKRHPIYPKFRSEVISAGVRSAASSRLWESLIAMGRLCDLDGDDTWRLVILDCIVPCFRSLSSRISRDFRVELEEIRSAMVATALEVWVDTASGVPPRHVRDRMAKAAFEVAFRYGNSTSSEYSMDDVETFIQPEMSAQGSVLRASSIIDTGSIRDPDVAEQIRGERLGALLQRVGYSDAVQGFHEDLRTGRRSGSVSQVVRASNLSRSRISSQNLYYYASDLYPSFVGLQEAADVMGISISGAHRLIRAGQFPFPVARAGRSYKVSVKALMHFKDIPDVIVHVDDIENGALHASGG
;
A
#
# COMPACT_ATOMS: atom_id res chain seq x y z
N MET A 1 4.82 26.28 11.57
CA MET A 1 3.76 25.50 10.86
C MET A 1 3.20 24.47 11.85
N PRO A 2 2.07 23.77 11.64
CA PRO A 2 1.75 22.64 12.52
C PRO A 2 2.87 21.59 12.41
N ASP A 3 3.41 21.17 13.55
CA ASP A 3 4.50 20.20 13.69
C ASP A 3 4.16 18.88 12.98
N VAL A 4 5.17 18.24 12.39
CA VAL A 4 4.99 17.02 11.60
C VAL A 4 4.37 15.89 12.43
N PHE A 5 4.72 15.79 13.72
CA PHE A 5 4.11 14.79 14.61
C PHE A 5 2.63 15.04 14.84
N ASP A 6 2.23 16.29 15.02
CA ASP A 6 0.83 16.66 15.23
C ASP A 6 0.01 16.47 13.94
N ARG A 7 0.61 16.71 12.76
CA ARG A 7 -0.02 16.41 11.46
C ARG A 7 -0.27 14.92 11.26
N ILE A 8 0.71 14.07 11.59
CA ILE A 8 0.57 12.61 11.50
C ILE A 8 -0.57 12.15 12.41
N GLU A 9 -0.55 12.57 13.68
CA GLU A 9 -1.58 12.22 14.66
C GLU A 9 -2.97 12.71 14.25
N TRP A 10 -3.06 13.93 13.73
CA TRP A 10 -4.30 14.49 13.20
C TRP A 10 -4.84 13.67 12.02
N ASN A 11 -4.01 13.37 11.02
CA ASN A 11 -4.42 12.61 9.84
C ASN A 11 -4.95 11.23 10.21
N VAL A 12 -4.26 10.52 11.11
CA VAL A 12 -4.70 9.19 11.52
C VAL A 12 -6.00 9.25 12.33
N ARG A 13 -6.18 10.25 13.20
CA ARG A 13 -7.44 10.43 13.94
C ARG A 13 -8.62 10.76 13.01
N GLN A 14 -8.40 11.56 11.96
CA GLN A 14 -9.43 11.86 10.96
C GLN A 14 -9.79 10.61 10.14
N GLY A 15 -8.80 9.81 9.75
CA GLY A 15 -9.01 8.60 8.94
C GLY A 15 -9.74 7.48 9.70
N PHE A 16 -9.40 7.24 10.97
CA PHE A 16 -9.95 6.10 11.72
C PHE A 16 -11.08 6.48 12.69
N GLY A 17 -11.18 7.75 13.10
CA GLY A 17 -12.23 8.23 14.00
C GLY A 17 -12.47 7.31 15.22
N GLY A 18 -13.74 7.15 15.58
CA GLY A 18 -14.19 6.15 16.58
C GLY A 18 -14.43 4.76 16.00
N MET A 19 -14.02 4.50 14.75
CA MET A 19 -14.28 3.22 14.10
C MET A 19 -13.35 2.12 14.62
N PRO A 20 -13.78 0.85 14.58
CA PRO A 20 -12.89 -0.27 14.90
C PRO A 20 -11.77 -0.37 13.88
N VAL A 21 -10.61 -0.87 14.32
CA VAL A 21 -9.40 -0.98 13.49
C VAL A 21 -8.95 -2.43 13.41
N CYS A 22 -8.53 -2.84 12.21
CA CYS A 22 -8.11 -4.21 11.95
C CYS A 22 -6.71 -4.30 11.37
N VAL A 23 -5.73 -4.62 12.22
CA VAL A 23 -4.33 -4.86 11.82
C VAL A 23 -4.10 -6.19 11.09
N HIS A 24 -5.15 -6.82 10.59
CA HIS A 24 -5.07 -8.13 9.92
C HIS A 24 -5.40 -8.06 8.43
N VAL A 25 -6.31 -7.15 8.06
CA VAL A 25 -6.84 -7.00 6.70
C VAL A 25 -7.20 -5.54 6.39
N GLY A 26 -6.85 -4.58 7.26
CA GLY A 26 -7.19 -3.16 7.04
C GLY A 26 -8.66 -2.85 7.34
N ASP A 27 -9.57 -3.46 6.59
CA ASP A 27 -11.02 -3.35 6.75
C ASP A 27 -11.54 -4.37 7.78
N VAL A 28 -12.25 -3.87 8.78
CA VAL A 28 -12.90 -4.70 9.81
C VAL A 28 -13.94 -5.65 9.22
N ASN A 29 -14.62 -5.24 8.13
CA ASN A 29 -15.65 -6.05 7.48
C ASN A 29 -15.06 -7.26 6.76
N GLU A 30 -13.79 -7.19 6.36
CA GLU A 30 -13.06 -8.31 5.72
C GLU A 30 -12.42 -9.25 6.76
N CYS A 31 -12.51 -8.94 8.05
CA CYS A 31 -11.87 -9.72 9.10
C CYS A 31 -12.82 -10.72 9.74
N GLU A 32 -12.42 -11.99 9.74
CA GLU A 32 -13.16 -13.07 10.43
C GLU A 32 -13.05 -13.00 11.97
N ILE A 33 -12.24 -12.08 12.51
CA ILE A 33 -12.03 -11.94 13.95
C ILE A 33 -13.18 -11.11 14.54
N LYS A 34 -13.90 -11.66 15.51
CA LYS A 34 -15.14 -11.06 16.03
C LYS A 34 -14.97 -9.76 16.84
N ARG A 35 -13.75 -9.35 17.19
CA ARG A 35 -13.52 -8.21 18.09
C ARG A 35 -12.37 -7.35 17.60
N HIS A 36 -12.71 -6.12 17.23
CA HIS A 36 -11.79 -5.10 16.80
C HIS A 36 -11.79 -3.93 17.79
N PRO A 37 -10.63 -3.51 18.32
CA PRO A 37 -10.54 -2.31 19.14
C PRO A 37 -10.75 -1.06 18.29
N ILE A 38 -11.32 0.00 18.87
CA ILE A 38 -11.28 1.35 18.27
C ILE A 38 -9.84 1.88 18.30
N TYR A 39 -9.53 2.81 17.38
CA TYR A 39 -8.17 3.32 17.19
C TYR A 39 -7.47 3.79 18.49
N PRO A 40 -8.08 4.57 19.39
CA PRO A 40 -7.40 5.01 20.62
C PRO A 40 -6.95 3.85 21.53
N LYS A 41 -7.76 2.78 21.60
CA LYS A 41 -7.43 1.57 22.38
C LYS A 41 -6.35 0.75 21.67
N PHE A 42 -6.47 0.60 20.35
CA PHE A 42 -5.44 -0.05 19.54
C PHE A 42 -4.07 0.63 19.71
N ARG A 43 -4.03 1.96 19.56
CA ARG A 43 -2.82 2.77 19.67
C ARG A 43 -2.15 2.61 21.03
N SER A 44 -2.90 2.64 22.12
CA SER A 44 -2.33 2.48 23.46
C SER A 44 -1.74 1.08 23.70
N GLU A 45 -2.39 0.03 23.16
CA GLU A 45 -1.88 -1.34 23.19
C GLU A 45 -0.59 -1.48 22.35
N VAL A 46 -0.54 -0.91 21.14
CA VAL A 46 0.66 -0.92 20.27
C VAL A 46 1.84 -0.21 20.92
N ILE A 47 1.62 1.00 21.45
CA ILE A 47 2.67 1.77 22.14
C ILE A 47 3.20 0.96 23.33
N SER A 48 2.31 0.42 24.15
CA SER A 48 2.68 -0.40 25.32
C SER A 48 3.47 -1.64 24.94
N ALA A 49 3.11 -2.30 23.83
CA ALA A 49 3.82 -3.45 23.30
C ALA A 49 5.21 -3.08 22.72
N GLY A 50 5.38 -1.85 22.22
CA GLY A 50 6.64 -1.34 21.67
C GLY A 50 7.69 -0.97 22.71
N VAL A 51 7.29 -0.72 23.97
CA VAL A 51 8.21 -0.42 25.07
C VAL A 51 9.06 -1.63 25.46
N ARG A 52 8.58 -2.85 25.24
CA ARG A 52 9.25 -4.10 25.69
C ARG A 52 10.15 -4.77 24.64
N SER A 53 10.36 -4.15 23.47
CA SER A 53 11.01 -4.66 22.23
C SER A 53 10.01 -5.13 21.16
N ALA A 54 10.07 -4.49 19.99
CA ALA A 54 9.20 -4.76 18.85
C ALA A 54 9.44 -6.15 18.24
N ALA A 55 10.69 -6.63 18.29
CA ALA A 55 11.05 -7.97 17.81
C ALA A 55 10.31 -9.11 18.54
N SER A 56 9.80 -8.84 19.74
CA SER A 56 9.00 -9.78 20.54
C SER A 56 7.49 -9.55 20.43
N SER A 57 7.07 -8.43 19.82
CA SER A 57 5.66 -8.06 19.73
C SER A 57 5.04 -8.51 18.43
N ARG A 58 4.15 -9.52 18.53
CA ARG A 58 3.31 -9.95 17.40
C ARG A 58 2.43 -8.83 16.85
N LEU A 59 2.02 -7.89 17.70
CA LEU A 59 1.18 -6.77 17.29
C LEU A 59 1.95 -5.80 16.37
N TRP A 60 3.21 -5.52 16.69
CA TRP A 60 4.09 -4.74 15.80
C TRP A 60 4.41 -5.51 14.52
N GLU A 61 4.65 -6.82 14.60
CA GLU A 61 4.87 -7.65 13.41
C GLU A 61 3.68 -7.59 12.45
N SER A 62 2.45 -7.76 12.96
CA SER A 62 1.22 -7.61 12.18
C SER A 62 1.04 -6.21 11.62
N LEU A 63 1.33 -5.17 12.42
CA LEU A 63 1.22 -3.78 11.98
C LEU A 63 2.16 -3.46 10.82
N ILE A 64 3.43 -3.87 10.91
CA ILE A 64 4.41 -3.68 9.86
C ILE A 64 4.04 -4.50 8.61
N ALA A 65 3.59 -5.74 8.80
CA ALA A 65 3.14 -6.57 7.67
C ALA A 65 1.94 -5.93 6.94
N MET A 66 0.97 -5.38 7.68
CA MET A 66 -0.14 -4.64 7.09
C MET A 66 0.30 -3.37 6.37
N GLY A 67 1.20 -2.58 6.97
CA GLY A 67 1.75 -1.41 6.29
C GLY A 67 2.39 -1.76 4.95
N ARG A 68 3.14 -2.86 4.89
CA ARG A 68 3.75 -3.32 3.62
C ARG A 68 2.74 -3.84 2.62
N LEU A 69 1.69 -4.51 3.08
CA LEU A 69 0.61 -4.96 2.21
C LEU A 69 -0.12 -3.77 1.60
N CYS A 70 -0.52 -2.79 2.42
CA CYS A 70 -1.22 -1.60 1.96
C CYS A 70 -0.34 -0.73 1.05
N ASP A 71 0.97 -0.64 1.31
CA ASP A 71 1.91 0.04 0.41
C ASP A 71 1.93 -0.58 -1.00
N LEU A 72 1.78 -1.91 -1.12
CA LEU A 72 1.65 -2.57 -2.44
C LEU A 72 0.34 -2.20 -3.13
N ASP A 73 -0.71 -1.96 -2.34
CA ASP A 73 -2.02 -1.50 -2.81
C ASP A 73 -2.04 0.02 -3.07
N GLY A 74 -0.94 0.74 -2.81
CA GLY A 74 -0.83 2.19 -2.95
C GLY A 74 -1.52 2.98 -1.83
N ASP A 75 -1.88 2.31 -0.74
CA ASP A 75 -2.51 2.88 0.45
C ASP A 75 -1.47 3.09 1.56
N ASP A 76 -1.16 4.36 1.85
CA ASP A 76 -0.20 4.73 2.88
C ASP A 76 -0.81 4.90 4.27
N THR A 77 -2.11 4.61 4.43
CA THR A 77 -2.84 4.77 5.70
C THR A 77 -2.15 4.02 6.83
N TRP A 78 -1.77 2.76 6.61
CA TRP A 78 -1.12 1.95 7.65
C TRP A 78 0.32 2.39 7.94
N ARG A 79 1.01 2.96 6.96
CA ARG A 79 2.32 3.59 7.17
C ARG A 79 2.19 4.82 8.08
N LEU A 80 1.15 5.62 7.92
CA LEU A 80 0.84 6.73 8.83
C LEU A 80 0.48 6.25 10.24
N VAL A 81 -0.29 5.15 10.37
CA VAL A 81 -0.58 4.52 11.68
C VAL A 81 0.71 4.05 12.38
N ILE A 82 1.62 3.42 11.64
CA ILE A 82 2.93 3.02 12.15
C ILE A 82 3.69 4.23 12.69
N LEU A 83 3.75 5.31 11.91
CA LEU A 83 4.40 6.55 12.36
C LEU A 83 3.75 7.12 13.62
N ASP A 84 2.42 7.24 13.67
CA ASP A 84 1.72 7.74 14.88
C ASP A 84 2.01 6.88 16.12
N CYS A 85 2.17 5.56 15.95
CA CYS A 85 2.53 4.66 17.04
C CYS A 85 4.02 4.79 17.46
N ILE A 86 4.91 5.24 16.58
CA ILE A 86 6.35 5.45 16.89
C ILE A 86 6.62 6.86 17.43
N VAL A 87 5.88 7.88 16.95
CA VAL A 87 6.02 9.31 17.32
C VAL A 87 6.19 9.57 18.82
N PRO A 88 5.47 8.90 19.75
CA PRO A 88 5.70 9.07 21.19
C PRO A 88 7.14 8.80 21.64
N CYS A 89 7.83 7.85 20.98
CA CYS A 89 9.25 7.57 21.24
C CYS A 89 10.16 8.71 20.74
N PHE A 90 9.73 9.43 19.72
CA PHE A 90 10.50 10.54 19.11
C PHE A 90 10.29 11.86 19.85
N ARG A 91 9.09 12.11 20.38
CA ARG A 91 8.75 13.36 21.09
C ARG A 91 9.69 13.67 22.25
N SER A 92 9.97 12.70 23.12
CA SER A 92 10.84 12.92 24.29
C SER A 92 12.29 13.20 23.89
N LEU A 93 12.82 12.45 22.93
CA LEU A 93 14.20 12.61 22.47
C LEU A 93 14.40 13.93 21.71
N SER A 94 13.51 14.25 20.77
CA SER A 94 13.59 15.48 19.98
C SER A 94 13.57 16.73 20.85
N SER A 95 12.66 16.81 21.84
CA SER A 95 12.62 17.92 22.80
C SER A 95 13.89 18.03 23.64
N ARG A 96 14.48 16.90 24.04
CA ARG A 96 15.76 16.90 24.78
C ARG A 96 16.90 17.43 23.92
N ILE A 97 17.04 16.93 22.69
CA ILE A 97 18.11 17.33 21.77
C ILE A 97 17.97 18.81 21.39
N SER A 98 16.77 19.27 21.04
CA SER A 98 16.52 20.69 20.72
C SER A 98 16.93 21.60 21.88
N ARG A 99 16.61 21.23 23.12
CA ARG A 99 17.01 22.00 24.31
C ARG A 99 18.51 21.97 24.55
N ASP A 100 19.13 20.79 24.48
CA ASP A 100 20.52 20.58 24.87
C ASP A 100 21.50 21.13 23.81
N PHE A 101 21.12 21.12 22.52
CA PHE A 101 21.95 21.55 21.39
C PHE A 101 21.45 22.82 20.66
N ARG A 102 20.37 23.45 21.17
CA ARG A 102 19.74 24.67 20.62
C ARG A 102 19.38 24.59 19.13
N VAL A 103 18.98 23.41 18.67
CA VAL A 103 18.53 23.17 17.29
C VAL A 103 17.01 23.36 17.20
N GLU A 104 16.51 23.83 16.06
CA GLU A 104 15.08 23.95 15.82
C GLU A 104 14.38 22.60 15.95
N LEU A 105 13.34 22.58 16.79
CA LEU A 105 12.60 21.37 17.11
C LEU A 105 11.85 20.82 15.89
N GLU A 106 11.30 21.71 15.04
CA GLU A 106 10.57 21.33 13.82
C GLU A 106 11.48 20.62 12.82
N GLU A 107 12.73 21.08 12.66
CA GLU A 107 13.72 20.47 11.77
C GLU A 107 14.13 19.08 12.23
N ILE A 108 14.47 18.92 13.51
CA ILE A 108 14.81 17.61 14.09
C ILE A 108 13.66 16.62 13.86
N ARG A 109 12.42 17.03 14.17
CA ARG A 109 11.26 16.15 14.04
C ARG A 109 10.99 15.77 12.59
N SER A 110 11.13 16.72 11.66
CA SER A 110 10.98 16.46 10.22
C SER A 110 12.05 15.49 9.72
N ALA A 111 13.32 15.69 10.10
CA ALA A 111 14.42 14.81 9.73
C ALA A 111 14.24 13.39 10.30
N MET A 112 13.76 13.27 11.55
CA MET A 112 13.44 11.98 12.17
C MET A 112 12.37 11.21 11.40
N VAL A 113 11.28 11.87 10.99
CA VAL A 113 10.20 11.24 10.21
C VAL A 113 10.71 10.84 8.82
N ALA A 114 11.41 11.75 8.13
CA ALA A 114 11.96 11.48 6.80
C ALA A 114 12.89 10.28 6.81
N THR A 115 13.86 10.26 7.74
CA THR A 115 14.81 9.14 7.87
C THR A 115 14.11 7.83 8.24
N ALA A 116 13.08 7.88 9.10
CA ALA A 116 12.30 6.69 9.43
C ALA A 116 11.55 6.15 8.20
N LEU A 117 11.05 7.01 7.33
CA LEU A 117 10.39 6.63 6.07
C LEU A 117 11.37 6.10 5.02
N GLU A 118 12.57 6.67 4.91
CA GLU A 118 13.64 6.13 4.07
C GLU A 118 13.98 4.68 4.49
N VAL A 119 14.20 4.46 5.79
CA VAL A 119 14.44 3.10 6.31
C VAL A 119 13.25 2.17 6.09
N TRP A 120 12.02 2.67 6.18
CA TRP A 120 10.84 1.88 5.87
C TRP A 120 10.92 1.33 4.44
N VAL A 121 11.19 2.20 3.46
CA VAL A 121 11.35 1.83 2.04
C VAL A 121 12.49 0.82 1.87
N ASP A 122 13.66 1.10 2.45
CA ASP A 122 14.82 0.21 2.35
C ASP A 122 14.58 -1.18 2.95
N THR A 123 13.72 -1.26 3.98
CA THR A 123 13.41 -2.54 4.62
C THR A 123 12.39 -3.36 3.86
N ALA A 124 11.63 -2.76 2.92
CA ALA A 124 10.56 -3.43 2.20
C ALA A 124 11.02 -4.76 1.57
N SER A 125 12.29 -4.81 1.14
CA SER A 125 12.95 -6.01 0.64
C SER A 125 13.84 -6.67 1.70
N GLY A 126 13.62 -7.96 1.95
CA GLY A 126 14.58 -8.81 2.69
C GLY A 126 14.67 -8.62 4.21
N VAL A 127 13.95 -7.66 4.81
CA VAL A 127 13.94 -7.47 6.27
C VAL A 127 12.65 -8.02 6.87
N PRO A 128 12.71 -8.94 7.84
CA PRO A 128 11.52 -9.43 8.53
C PRO A 128 10.76 -8.31 9.26
N PRO A 129 9.42 -8.28 9.22
CA PRO A 129 8.61 -7.22 9.83
C PRO A 129 8.96 -6.89 11.30
N ARG A 130 9.29 -7.92 12.08
CA ARG A 130 9.71 -7.81 13.50
C ARG A 130 10.92 -6.90 13.75
N HIS A 131 11.75 -6.61 12.74
CA HIS A 131 12.96 -5.77 12.89
C HIS A 131 12.78 -4.33 12.36
N VAL A 132 11.68 -4.04 11.67
CA VAL A 132 11.52 -2.79 10.93
C VAL A 132 11.40 -1.59 11.85
N ARG A 133 10.51 -1.64 12.85
CA ARG A 133 10.31 -0.53 13.79
C ARG A 133 11.58 -0.15 14.54
N ASP A 134 12.36 -1.13 15.00
CA ASP A 134 13.59 -0.85 15.73
C ASP A 134 14.66 -0.22 14.81
N ARG A 135 14.72 -0.60 13.52
CA ARG A 135 15.57 0.06 12.53
C ARG A 135 15.13 1.50 12.24
N MET A 136 13.83 1.71 12.01
CA MET A 136 13.26 3.05 11.82
C MET A 136 13.57 3.95 13.01
N ALA A 137 13.33 3.46 14.23
CA ALA A 137 13.57 4.23 15.45
C ALA A 137 15.05 4.52 15.67
N LYS A 138 15.93 3.53 15.44
CA LYS A 138 17.38 3.72 15.54
C LYS A 138 17.87 4.80 14.56
N ALA A 139 17.48 4.74 13.30
CA ALA A 139 17.91 5.72 12.30
C ALA A 139 17.37 7.13 12.59
N ALA A 140 16.11 7.24 13.03
CA ALA A 140 15.55 8.50 13.49
C ALA A 140 16.32 9.08 14.69
N PHE A 141 16.74 8.24 15.63
CA PHE A 141 17.56 8.70 16.75
C PHE A 141 18.94 9.17 16.29
N GLU A 142 19.59 8.40 15.41
CA GLU A 142 20.90 8.75 14.86
C GLU A 142 20.88 10.09 14.11
N VAL A 143 19.85 10.36 13.29
CA VAL A 143 19.75 11.64 12.59
C VAL A 143 19.51 12.80 13.56
N ALA A 144 18.69 12.61 14.60
CA ALA A 144 18.46 13.65 15.61
C ALA A 144 19.75 14.02 16.35
N PHE A 145 20.56 13.02 16.73
CA PHE A 145 21.87 13.28 17.35
C PHE A 145 22.85 13.94 16.38
N ARG A 146 22.82 13.57 15.09
CA ARG A 146 23.63 14.23 14.07
C ARG A 146 23.30 15.72 13.99
N TYR A 147 22.01 16.08 13.94
CA TYR A 147 21.58 17.48 13.97
C TYR A 147 22.09 18.23 15.20
N GLY A 148 21.98 17.63 16.39
CA GLY A 148 22.52 18.24 17.62
C GLY A 148 24.04 18.45 17.59
N ASN A 149 24.78 17.51 17.01
CA ASN A 149 26.24 17.60 16.93
C ASN A 149 26.71 18.57 15.84
N SER A 150 25.99 18.67 14.72
CA SER A 150 26.32 19.57 13.62
C SER A 150 26.27 21.05 14.01
N THR A 151 25.40 21.45 14.95
CA THR A 151 25.37 22.83 15.47
C THR A 151 26.48 23.13 16.49
N SER A 152 27.21 22.12 16.96
CA SER A 152 28.40 22.30 17.82
C SER A 152 29.72 22.35 17.03
N SER A 153 29.67 22.02 15.75
CA SER A 153 30.83 21.80 14.88
C SER A 153 30.70 22.63 13.61
N GLU A 154 30.66 23.96 13.75
CA GLU A 154 31.10 24.83 12.66
C GLU A 154 32.61 24.64 12.51
N TYR A 155 33.01 23.70 11.64
CA TYR A 155 34.20 23.69 10.76
C TYR A 155 34.47 22.26 10.30
N SER A 156 34.13 21.96 9.03
CA SER A 156 35.02 21.32 8.05
C SER A 156 34.28 21.12 6.74
N MET A 157 34.80 21.71 5.67
CA MET A 157 34.34 21.58 4.28
C MET A 157 34.90 20.31 3.60
N ASP A 158 34.36 20.08 2.38
CA ASP A 158 34.78 19.23 1.25
C ASP A 158 34.36 17.73 1.30
N ASP A 159 33.85 17.09 0.24
CA ASP A 159 33.65 17.51 -1.15
C ASP A 159 32.62 16.59 -1.87
N VAL A 160 32.27 16.97 -3.12
CA VAL A 160 31.20 16.48 -4.01
C VAL A 160 31.63 15.30 -4.93
N GLU A 161 30.65 14.67 -5.60
CA GLU A 161 30.66 13.94 -6.90
C GLU A 161 30.56 12.39 -6.86
N THR A 162 29.91 11.66 -7.77
CA THR A 162 28.96 11.91 -8.89
C THR A 162 28.41 10.53 -9.34
N PHE A 163 27.18 10.49 -9.87
CA PHE A 163 26.52 9.34 -10.51
C PHE A 163 27.21 8.88 -11.80
N ILE A 164 27.28 7.56 -12.06
CA ILE A 164 27.29 7.00 -13.42
C ILE A 164 26.53 5.64 -13.46
N GLN A 165 25.58 5.54 -14.38
CA GLN A 165 24.97 4.30 -14.90
C GLN A 165 25.62 3.97 -16.27
N PRO A 166 25.60 2.72 -16.74
CA PRO A 166 25.01 2.54 -18.08
C PRO A 166 24.19 1.25 -18.29
N GLU A 167 23.27 1.38 -19.25
CA GLU A 167 22.35 0.41 -19.84
C GLU A 167 23.03 -0.74 -20.60
N MET A 168 22.32 -1.86 -20.77
CA MET A 168 22.41 -2.70 -21.98
C MET A 168 21.04 -3.27 -22.37
N SER A 169 20.91 -3.43 -23.69
CA SER A 169 19.70 -3.44 -24.52
C SER A 169 19.03 -4.79 -24.78
N ALA A 170 17.85 -4.68 -25.40
CA ALA A 170 16.87 -5.68 -25.79
C ALA A 170 17.26 -6.73 -26.85
N GLN A 171 16.47 -7.83 -26.87
CA GLN A 171 15.79 -8.51 -28.00
C GLN A 171 15.72 -10.01 -27.69
N GLY A 172 14.65 -10.77 -27.93
CA GLY A 172 13.33 -10.58 -28.53
C GLY A 172 12.74 -11.99 -28.73
N SER A 173 11.43 -12.14 -28.89
CA SER A 173 10.85 -13.28 -29.62
C SER A 173 9.40 -13.00 -30.01
N VAL A 174 9.12 -13.30 -31.28
CA VAL A 174 7.87 -13.12 -32.01
C VAL A 174 6.97 -14.33 -31.78
N LEU A 175 5.69 -14.09 -31.49
CA LEU A 175 4.62 -15.03 -31.82
C LEU A 175 3.48 -14.30 -32.53
N ARG A 176 3.19 -14.77 -33.75
CA ARG A 176 2.06 -14.36 -34.59
C ARG A 176 0.78 -15.01 -34.06
N ALA A 177 -0.25 -14.20 -33.85
CA ALA A 177 -1.64 -14.60 -34.04
C ALA A 177 -2.39 -13.39 -34.59
N SER A 178 -2.75 -13.42 -35.87
CA SER A 178 -3.36 -12.31 -36.62
C SER A 178 -4.83 -12.03 -36.27
N SER A 179 -5.17 -12.09 -34.98
CA SER A 179 -6.46 -11.65 -34.44
C SER A 179 -6.36 -10.99 -33.06
N ILE A 180 -5.14 -10.65 -32.61
CA ILE A 180 -4.91 -9.92 -31.37
C ILE A 180 -4.63 -8.47 -31.74
N ILE A 181 -5.57 -7.56 -31.46
CA ILE A 181 -5.27 -6.13 -31.51
C ILE A 181 -4.34 -5.84 -30.33
N ASP A 182 -3.07 -5.58 -30.62
CA ASP A 182 -2.11 -5.05 -29.67
C ASP A 182 -2.51 -3.61 -29.31
N THR A 183 -2.96 -3.41 -28.08
CA THR A 183 -3.33 -2.09 -27.57
C THR A 183 -2.15 -1.12 -27.55
N GLY A 184 -0.90 -1.62 -27.48
CA GLY A 184 0.32 -0.80 -27.57
C GLY A 184 0.58 -0.23 -28.97
N SER A 185 -0.07 -0.76 -30.00
CA SER A 185 0.02 -0.27 -31.38
C SER A 185 -1.02 0.82 -31.73
N ILE A 186 -1.98 1.06 -30.83
CA ILE A 186 -3.05 2.05 -31.01
C ILE A 186 -2.49 3.42 -30.66
N ARG A 187 -2.45 4.31 -31.66
CA ARG A 187 -1.92 5.68 -31.50
C ARG A 187 -2.83 6.59 -30.69
N ASP A 188 -4.12 6.27 -30.63
CA ASP A 188 -5.11 7.03 -29.89
C ASP A 188 -5.26 6.44 -28.47
N PRO A 189 -4.83 7.17 -27.43
CA PRO A 189 -4.88 6.69 -26.05
C PRO A 189 -6.32 6.42 -25.58
N ASP A 190 -7.30 7.19 -26.06
CA ASP A 190 -8.71 7.07 -25.66
C ASP A 190 -9.30 5.76 -26.21
N VAL A 191 -8.99 5.43 -27.46
CA VAL A 191 -9.42 4.17 -28.09
C VAL A 191 -8.75 2.96 -27.43
N ALA A 192 -7.46 3.09 -27.09
CA ALA A 192 -6.75 2.03 -26.38
C ALA A 192 -7.36 1.77 -25.00
N GLU A 193 -7.77 2.83 -24.30
CA GLU A 193 -8.46 2.76 -23.01
C GLU A 193 -9.84 2.12 -23.12
N GLN A 194 -10.65 2.56 -24.07
CA GLN A 194 -11.97 1.98 -24.35
C GLN A 194 -11.88 0.48 -24.61
N ILE A 195 -10.97 0.05 -25.49
CA ILE A 195 -10.78 -1.37 -25.82
C ILE A 195 -10.34 -2.18 -24.59
N ARG A 196 -9.53 -1.62 -23.68
CA ARG A 196 -9.17 -2.31 -22.43
C ARG A 196 -10.39 -2.54 -21.55
N GLY A 197 -11.21 -1.50 -21.34
CA GLY A 197 -12.44 -1.61 -20.56
C GLY A 197 -13.44 -2.60 -21.17
N GLU A 198 -13.72 -2.49 -22.46
CA GLU A 198 -14.65 -3.39 -23.16
C GLU A 198 -14.21 -4.86 -23.12
N ARG A 199 -12.90 -5.13 -23.27
CA ARG A 199 -12.36 -6.49 -23.17
C ARG A 199 -12.52 -7.07 -21.76
N LEU A 200 -12.25 -6.26 -20.73
CA LEU A 200 -12.41 -6.70 -19.35
C LEU A 200 -13.90 -6.97 -19.04
N GLY A 201 -14.80 -6.11 -19.49
CA GLY A 201 -16.23 -6.31 -19.37
C GLY A 201 -16.74 -7.58 -20.07
N ALA A 202 -16.31 -7.79 -21.32
CA ALA A 202 -16.64 -9.00 -22.07
C ALA A 202 -16.11 -10.28 -21.40
N LEU A 203 -14.91 -10.22 -20.80
CA LEU A 203 -14.34 -11.32 -20.04
C LEU A 203 -15.21 -11.63 -18.82
N LEU A 204 -15.50 -10.62 -18.00
CA LEU A 204 -16.30 -10.74 -16.78
C LEU A 204 -17.70 -11.31 -17.05
N GLN A 205 -18.31 -10.91 -18.17
CA GLN A 205 -19.57 -11.50 -18.64
C GLN A 205 -19.44 -12.99 -18.94
N ARG A 206 -18.39 -13.41 -19.66
CA ARG A 206 -18.18 -14.81 -20.03
C ARG A 206 -17.89 -15.72 -18.83
N VAL A 207 -17.27 -15.18 -17.79
CA VAL A 207 -16.99 -15.94 -16.55
C VAL A 207 -18.11 -15.81 -15.51
N GLY A 208 -19.20 -15.10 -15.81
CA GLY A 208 -20.41 -15.04 -14.99
C GLY A 208 -20.35 -14.07 -13.80
N TYR A 209 -19.51 -13.03 -13.86
CA TYR A 209 -19.36 -12.03 -12.79
C TYR A 209 -20.11 -10.70 -13.05
N SER A 210 -20.97 -10.65 -14.06
CA SER A 210 -21.67 -9.40 -14.45
C SER A 210 -22.48 -8.80 -13.31
N ASP A 211 -23.23 -9.60 -12.56
CA ASP A 211 -24.07 -9.11 -11.46
C ASP A 211 -23.23 -8.46 -10.34
N ALA A 212 -22.06 -9.05 -10.04
CA ALA A 212 -21.14 -8.52 -9.04
C ALA A 212 -20.51 -7.19 -9.49
N VAL A 213 -20.14 -7.10 -10.77
CA VAL A 213 -19.58 -5.89 -11.38
C VAL A 213 -20.62 -4.78 -11.43
N GLN A 214 -21.87 -5.10 -11.77
CA GLN A 214 -22.97 -4.15 -11.77
C GLN A 214 -23.24 -3.60 -10.36
N GLY A 215 -23.31 -4.47 -9.35
CA GLY A 215 -23.44 -4.05 -7.96
C GLY A 215 -22.30 -3.12 -7.52
N PHE A 216 -21.06 -3.45 -7.90
CA PHE A 216 -19.91 -2.59 -7.65
C PHE A 216 -20.03 -1.21 -8.34
N HIS A 217 -20.48 -1.15 -9.60
CA HIS A 217 -20.67 0.11 -10.30
C HIS A 217 -21.80 0.96 -9.68
N GLU A 218 -22.87 0.33 -9.18
CA GLU A 218 -23.93 1.02 -8.44
C GLU A 218 -23.40 1.61 -7.13
N ASP A 219 -22.55 0.88 -6.41
CA ASP A 219 -21.89 1.38 -5.20
C ASP A 219 -20.95 2.56 -5.50
N LEU A 220 -20.22 2.52 -6.61
CA LEU A 220 -19.39 3.64 -7.08
C LEU A 220 -20.24 4.88 -7.40
N ARG A 221 -21.31 4.71 -8.18
CA ARG A 221 -22.21 5.81 -8.57
C ARG A 221 -22.93 6.44 -7.37
N THR A 222 -23.28 5.63 -6.38
CA THR A 222 -23.95 6.10 -5.16
C THR A 222 -22.99 6.58 -4.08
N GLY A 223 -21.66 6.44 -4.29
CA GLY A 223 -20.63 6.80 -3.32
C GLY A 223 -20.67 5.95 -2.04
N ARG A 224 -21.25 4.74 -2.10
CA ARG A 224 -21.43 3.85 -0.94
C ARG A 224 -20.20 3.04 -0.59
N ARG A 225 -19.29 2.80 -1.55
CA ARG A 225 -18.01 2.14 -1.27
C ARG A 225 -16.94 3.18 -0.91
N SER A 226 -16.72 3.36 0.39
CA SER A 226 -15.63 4.16 0.97
C SER A 226 -14.54 3.30 1.64
N GLY A 227 -14.58 1.97 1.46
CA GLY A 227 -13.59 1.04 2.02
C GLY A 227 -12.40 0.86 1.09
N SER A 228 -11.19 1.14 1.60
CA SER A 228 -9.86 1.11 0.93
C SER A 228 -9.66 1.96 -0.32
N VAL A 229 -10.72 2.48 -0.94
CA VAL A 229 -10.63 3.20 -2.22
C VAL A 229 -10.63 4.72 -1.97
N SER A 230 -9.46 5.24 -1.62
CA SER A 230 -9.14 6.65 -1.87
C SER A 230 -8.73 6.90 -3.34
N GLN A 231 -8.74 5.87 -4.19
CA GLN A 231 -8.43 5.95 -5.61
C GLN A 231 -9.67 5.76 -6.50
N VAL A 232 -10.83 6.33 -6.13
CA VAL A 232 -11.61 6.93 -7.22
C VAL A 232 -10.71 8.04 -7.73
N VAL A 233 -9.96 7.74 -8.79
CA VAL A 233 -9.10 8.71 -9.45
C VAL A 233 -10.06 9.79 -9.92
N ARG A 234 -10.22 10.85 -9.13
CA ARG A 234 -10.86 12.09 -9.57
C ARG A 234 -9.92 12.65 -10.60
N ALA A 235 -10.11 12.17 -11.82
CA ALA A 235 -9.25 12.45 -12.93
C ALA A 235 -9.57 13.85 -13.44
N SER A 236 -9.03 14.85 -12.74
CA SER A 236 -8.88 16.18 -13.32
C SER A 236 -7.99 16.16 -14.57
N ASN A 237 -7.23 15.08 -14.81
CA ASN A 237 -6.29 14.93 -15.92
C ASN A 237 -6.63 13.81 -16.95
N LEU A 238 -7.67 12.98 -16.74
CA LEU A 238 -8.13 11.96 -17.73
C LEU A 238 -9.49 12.37 -18.32
N SER A 239 -9.59 13.62 -18.78
CA SER A 239 -10.81 14.15 -19.37
C SER A 239 -11.01 13.57 -20.77
N ARG A 240 -11.89 12.57 -20.91
CA ARG A 240 -12.41 12.17 -22.23
C ARG A 240 -13.30 13.29 -22.76
N SER A 241 -12.99 13.81 -23.95
CA SER A 241 -13.78 14.89 -24.57
C SER A 241 -15.16 14.45 -25.09
N ARG A 242 -15.49 13.15 -25.02
CA ARG A 242 -16.66 12.54 -25.69
C ARG A 242 -17.69 11.89 -24.76
N ILE A 243 -17.46 11.90 -23.44
CA ILE A 243 -18.36 11.25 -22.48
C ILE A 243 -19.01 12.30 -21.58
N SER A 244 -20.34 12.29 -21.53
CA SER A 244 -21.17 13.23 -20.75
C SER A 244 -21.45 12.74 -19.32
N SER A 245 -21.06 11.50 -18.98
CA SER A 245 -21.23 10.91 -17.64
C SER A 245 -20.14 11.37 -16.67
N GLN A 246 -20.34 11.13 -15.38
CA GLN A 246 -19.27 11.31 -14.40
C GLN A 246 -18.09 10.39 -14.78
N ASN A 247 -16.89 10.95 -14.86
CA ASN A 247 -15.65 10.20 -15.09
C ASN A 247 -15.36 9.27 -13.91
N LEU A 248 -15.94 8.06 -13.93
CA LEU A 248 -15.78 7.04 -12.90
C LEU A 248 -14.76 6.01 -13.37
N TYR A 249 -13.59 6.07 -12.76
CA TYR A 249 -12.48 5.15 -13.01
C TYR A 249 -12.17 4.34 -11.76
N TYR A 250 -11.73 3.11 -11.99
CA TYR A 250 -11.21 2.22 -10.96
C TYR A 250 -10.12 1.32 -11.54
N TYR A 251 -9.28 0.75 -10.68
CA TYR A 251 -8.28 -0.24 -11.05
C TYR A 251 -8.92 -1.62 -11.15
N ALA A 252 -8.50 -2.46 -12.10
CA ALA A 252 -9.02 -3.82 -12.20
C ALA A 252 -8.95 -4.60 -10.87
N SER A 253 -7.93 -4.34 -10.03
CA SER A 253 -7.81 -4.89 -8.68
C SER A 253 -8.99 -4.56 -7.76
N ASP A 254 -9.66 -3.42 -7.97
CA ASP A 254 -10.77 -2.96 -7.12
C ASP A 254 -12.02 -3.85 -7.24
N LEU A 255 -12.12 -4.65 -8.30
CA LEU A 255 -13.16 -5.68 -8.46
C LEU A 255 -12.97 -6.88 -7.52
N TYR A 256 -11.78 -7.04 -6.97
CA TYR A 256 -11.43 -8.14 -6.08
C TYR A 256 -11.40 -7.67 -4.62
N PRO A 257 -11.49 -8.60 -3.65
CA PRO A 257 -11.16 -8.28 -2.26
C PRO A 257 -9.72 -7.78 -2.16
N SER A 258 -9.44 -6.88 -1.20
CA SER A 258 -8.08 -6.37 -0.98
C SER A 258 -7.13 -7.50 -0.57
N PHE A 259 -7.65 -8.44 0.24
CA PHE A 259 -6.88 -9.56 0.79
C PHE A 259 -7.59 -10.90 0.61
N VAL A 260 -6.79 -11.94 0.35
CA VAL A 260 -7.23 -13.35 0.33
C VAL A 260 -6.48 -14.18 1.37
N GLY A 261 -7.02 -15.35 1.70
CA GLY A 261 -6.36 -16.30 2.58
C GLY A 261 -5.15 -16.96 1.92
N LEU A 262 -4.29 -17.56 2.76
CA LEU A 262 -3.10 -18.27 2.29
C LEU A 262 -3.44 -19.51 1.44
N GLN A 263 -4.59 -20.15 1.67
CA GLN A 263 -5.01 -21.31 0.89
C GLN A 263 -5.26 -20.88 -0.56
N GLU A 264 -6.08 -19.85 -0.77
CA GLU A 264 -6.39 -19.30 -2.08
C GLU A 264 -5.13 -18.78 -2.78
N ALA A 265 -4.25 -18.09 -2.04
CA ALA A 265 -2.96 -17.65 -2.56
C ALA A 265 -2.08 -18.83 -3.01
N ALA A 266 -2.01 -19.91 -2.22
CA ALA A 266 -1.23 -21.11 -2.54
C ALA A 266 -1.78 -21.81 -3.80
N ASP A 267 -3.11 -21.89 -3.93
CA ASP A 267 -3.79 -22.48 -5.09
C ASP A 267 -3.49 -21.66 -6.36
N VAL A 268 -3.59 -20.34 -6.30
CA VAL A 268 -3.19 -19.44 -7.40
C VAL A 268 -1.73 -19.65 -7.76
N MET A 269 -0.84 -19.73 -6.76
CA MET A 269 0.60 -19.94 -6.96
C MET A 269 0.95 -21.36 -7.47
N GLY A 270 0.02 -22.31 -7.45
CA GLY A 270 0.27 -23.71 -7.84
C GLY A 270 1.15 -24.48 -6.85
N ILE A 271 1.10 -24.12 -5.55
CA ILE A 271 1.86 -24.79 -4.48
C ILE A 271 0.92 -25.34 -3.41
N SER A 272 1.38 -26.33 -2.65
CA SER A 272 0.62 -26.80 -1.49
C SER A 272 0.63 -25.77 -0.35
N ILE A 273 -0.45 -25.72 0.44
CA ILE A 273 -0.53 -24.86 1.64
C ILE A 273 0.63 -25.11 2.63
N SER A 274 1.06 -26.37 2.78
CA SER A 274 2.22 -26.71 3.61
C SER A 274 3.52 -26.15 3.02
N GLY A 275 3.64 -26.10 1.69
CA GLY A 275 4.73 -25.43 0.97
C GLY A 275 4.76 -23.94 1.23
N ALA A 276 3.61 -23.27 1.12
CA ALA A 276 3.47 -21.85 1.40
C ALA A 276 3.88 -21.50 2.85
N HIS A 277 3.44 -22.30 3.84
CA HIS A 277 3.86 -22.13 5.23
C HIS A 277 5.37 -22.30 5.46
N ARG A 278 6.06 -23.16 4.71
CA ARG A 278 7.53 -23.26 4.80
C ARG A 278 8.20 -22.00 4.26
N LEU A 279 7.77 -21.51 3.10
CA LEU A 279 8.32 -20.30 2.49
C LEU A 279 8.14 -19.08 3.40
N ILE A 280 6.96 -18.91 4.01
CA ILE A 280 6.72 -17.83 4.98
C ILE A 280 7.66 -17.94 6.18
N ARG A 281 7.81 -19.14 6.77
CA ARG A 281 8.71 -19.33 7.93
C ARG A 281 10.18 -19.11 7.57
N ALA A 282 10.58 -19.42 6.35
CA ALA A 282 11.92 -19.17 5.84
C ALA A 282 12.15 -17.71 5.41
N GLY A 283 11.10 -16.87 5.38
CA GLY A 283 11.17 -15.51 4.85
C GLY A 283 11.40 -15.46 3.33
N GLN A 284 11.07 -16.54 2.61
CA GLN A 284 11.27 -16.72 1.17
C GLN A 284 9.95 -16.66 0.38
N PHE A 285 8.86 -16.25 1.02
CA PHE A 285 7.61 -16.05 0.31
C PHE A 285 7.72 -14.82 -0.60
N PRO A 286 7.22 -14.86 -1.85
CA PRO A 286 7.56 -13.87 -2.87
C PRO A 286 6.99 -12.46 -2.62
N PHE A 287 6.05 -12.31 -1.70
CA PHE A 287 5.49 -11.03 -1.29
C PHE A 287 5.20 -11.01 0.22
N PRO A 288 5.01 -9.83 0.83
CA PRO A 288 4.63 -9.70 2.24
C PRO A 288 3.35 -10.49 2.56
N VAL A 289 3.26 -10.98 3.81
CA VAL A 289 2.09 -11.70 4.31
C VAL A 289 1.74 -11.16 5.69
N ALA A 290 0.46 -10.82 5.90
CA ALA A 290 -0.04 -10.44 7.21
C ALA A 290 -0.61 -11.66 7.93
N ARG A 291 -0.40 -11.70 9.25
CA ARG A 291 -0.99 -12.75 10.09
C ARG A 291 -2.31 -12.27 10.67
N ALA A 292 -3.39 -12.99 10.37
CA ALA A 292 -4.74 -12.76 10.88
C ALA A 292 -5.10 -13.86 11.90
N GLY A 293 -4.74 -13.65 13.18
CA GLY A 293 -4.93 -14.68 14.21
C GLY A 293 -4.12 -15.97 13.95
N ARG A 294 -4.81 -17.05 13.55
CA ARG A 294 -4.19 -18.34 13.20
C ARG A 294 -3.94 -18.52 11.71
N SER A 295 -4.50 -17.66 10.87
CA SER A 295 -4.34 -17.70 9.41
C SER A 295 -3.41 -16.59 8.92
N TYR A 296 -3.08 -16.66 7.63
CA TYR A 296 -2.29 -15.67 6.92
C TYR A 296 -3.15 -15.07 5.81
N LYS A 297 -2.93 -13.78 5.53
CA LYS A 297 -3.60 -12.98 4.51
C LYS A 297 -2.57 -12.39 3.56
N VAL A 298 -2.95 -12.29 2.29
CA VAL A 298 -2.10 -11.92 1.15
C VAL A 298 -2.82 -10.85 0.33
N SER A 299 -2.12 -9.81 -0.14
CA SER A 299 -2.68 -8.80 -1.06
C SER A 299 -3.01 -9.45 -2.42
N VAL A 300 -4.21 -9.20 -2.91
CA VAL A 300 -4.61 -9.65 -4.26
C VAL A 300 -3.79 -8.95 -5.33
N LYS A 301 -3.46 -7.68 -5.16
CA LYS A 301 -2.61 -6.94 -6.11
C LYS A 301 -1.21 -7.53 -6.20
N ALA A 302 -0.63 -7.95 -5.07
CA ALA A 302 0.63 -8.68 -5.05
C ALA A 302 0.56 -10.02 -5.79
N LEU A 303 -0.57 -10.74 -5.65
CA LEU A 303 -0.82 -11.99 -6.40
C LEU A 303 -1.00 -11.73 -7.91
N MET A 304 -1.72 -10.69 -8.29
CA MET A 304 -1.89 -10.28 -9.68
C MET A 304 -0.52 -9.97 -10.31
N HIS A 305 0.29 -9.16 -9.63
CA HIS A 305 1.66 -8.85 -10.07
C HIS A 305 2.52 -10.12 -10.18
N PHE A 306 2.46 -11.04 -9.21
CA PHE A 306 3.17 -12.32 -9.28
C PHE A 306 2.73 -13.20 -10.46
N LYS A 307 1.51 -13.01 -10.96
CA LYS A 307 0.95 -13.72 -12.12
C LYS A 307 1.05 -12.94 -13.42
N ASP A 308 1.77 -11.82 -13.43
CA ASP A 308 1.87 -10.91 -14.58
C ASP A 308 0.50 -10.45 -15.08
N ILE A 309 -0.49 -10.34 -14.18
CA ILE A 309 -1.82 -9.80 -14.46
C ILE A 309 -1.74 -8.28 -14.26
N PRO A 310 -1.94 -7.48 -15.32
CA PRO A 310 -1.82 -6.03 -15.21
C PRO A 310 -3.02 -5.44 -14.46
N ASP A 311 -2.72 -4.54 -13.52
CA ASP A 311 -3.73 -3.76 -12.80
C ASP A 311 -4.08 -2.49 -13.58
N VAL A 312 -4.91 -2.65 -14.60
CA VAL A 312 -5.26 -1.55 -15.52
C VAL A 312 -6.35 -0.66 -14.95
N ILE A 313 -6.23 0.65 -15.18
CA ILE A 313 -7.32 1.60 -14.94
C ILE A 313 -8.37 1.45 -16.05
N VAL A 314 -9.64 1.35 -15.65
CA VAL A 314 -10.78 1.17 -16.55
C VAL A 314 -11.90 2.13 -16.21
N HIS A 315 -12.65 2.53 -17.25
CA HIS A 315 -13.86 3.33 -17.09
C HIS A 315 -15.08 2.42 -16.93
N VAL A 316 -15.99 2.79 -16.02
CA VAL A 316 -17.23 2.05 -15.74
C VAL A 316 -18.01 1.74 -17.03
N ASP A 317 -18.24 2.76 -17.87
CA ASP A 317 -19.07 2.62 -19.08
C ASP A 317 -18.46 1.66 -20.11
N ASP A 318 -17.12 1.59 -20.22
CA ASP A 318 -16.47 0.69 -21.17
C ASP A 318 -16.65 -0.78 -20.76
N ILE A 319 -16.57 -1.06 -19.45
CA ILE A 319 -16.79 -2.38 -18.88
C ILE A 319 -18.23 -2.82 -19.14
N GLU A 320 -19.20 -1.94 -18.92
CA GLU A 320 -20.62 -2.23 -19.18
C GLU A 320 -20.89 -2.45 -20.67
N ASN A 321 -20.33 -1.62 -21.55
CA ASN A 321 -20.43 -1.80 -23.00
C ASN A 321 -19.84 -3.15 -23.44
N GLY A 322 -18.67 -3.51 -22.93
CA GLY A 322 -18.04 -4.80 -23.20
C GLY A 322 -18.88 -6.00 -22.76
N ALA A 323 -19.46 -5.92 -21.56
CA ALA A 323 -20.33 -6.95 -21.03
C ALA A 323 -21.62 -7.11 -21.87
N LEU A 324 -22.25 -5.99 -22.25
CA LEU A 324 -23.43 -5.96 -23.13
C LEU A 324 -23.13 -6.57 -24.51
N HIS A 325 -21.97 -6.24 -25.10
CA HIS A 325 -21.54 -6.84 -26.35
C HIS A 325 -21.34 -8.36 -26.24
N ALA A 326 -20.83 -8.84 -25.12
CA ALA A 326 -20.60 -10.27 -24.89
C ALA A 326 -21.88 -11.07 -24.55
N SER A 327 -22.92 -10.42 -24.04
CA SER A 327 -24.21 -11.06 -23.72
C SER A 327 -25.14 -11.21 -24.92
N GLY A 328 -24.81 -10.61 -26.06
CA GLY A 328 -25.51 -10.83 -27.34
C GLY A 328 -26.36 -9.66 -27.83
N GLY A 329 -26.49 -8.57 -27.07
CA GLY A 329 -27.31 -7.41 -27.42
C GLY A 329 -28.81 -7.63 -27.25
#